data_AF-A0A6C0D9L5-F1
#
_entry.id   AF-A0A6C0D9L5-F1
#
_cell.length_a   1.000
_cell.length_b   1.000
_cell.length_c   1.000
_cell.angle_alpha   90.00
_cell.angle_beta   90.00
_cell.angle_gamma   90.00
#
_symmetry.space_group_name_H-M   'P 1'
#
loop_
_entity.id
_entity.type
_entity.pdbx_description
1 polymer ?
#
loop_
_entity_poly.entity_id
_entity_poly.type
_entity_poly.pdbx_seq_one_letter_code
_entity_poly.pdbx_strand_id
1 'polypeptide(L)'
;MDTSTLILHFNDIIGKSVNEKVVLLKQPGVVEWLTDENQFIAFLDSIYPELLLLSEQKTLKGKNLPKSKIREEYKKKEDEWGQNTLSTKRPDLLKHGQWTTKLGEHSLEELQILLGKTPTSPINKNGYKPDCEVEDAIWEAKAQTYFTDGTAGEKILGVPFKYADIPELYGKPLKILCMGCAEKLSREHYGNLSGEKCTEKKNKLIDFYKEMGIEWVGATDLIKEIISNF
;
A
#
# COMPACT_ATOMS: atom_id res chain seq x y z
N MET A 1 -14.10 12.72 -6.30
CA MET A 1 -14.73 11.43 -5.96
C MET A 1 -14.37 11.14 -4.52
N ASP A 2 -15.34 10.88 -3.65
CA ASP A 2 -15.08 10.44 -2.29
C ASP A 2 -14.54 9.00 -2.26
N THR A 3 -13.94 8.60 -1.14
CA THR A 3 -13.29 7.29 -0.99
C THR A 3 -14.25 6.13 -1.18
N SER A 4 -15.49 6.20 -0.67
CA SER A 4 -16.46 5.11 -0.81
C SER A 4 -16.82 4.91 -2.28
N THR A 5 -17.07 5.98 -3.02
CA THR A 5 -17.32 5.92 -4.47
C THR A 5 -16.11 5.37 -5.23
N LEU A 6 -14.89 5.76 -4.84
CA LEU A 6 -13.65 5.23 -5.43
C LEU A 6 -13.55 3.71 -5.29
N ILE A 7 -13.77 3.20 -4.06
CA ILE A 7 -13.73 1.77 -3.75
C ILE A 7 -14.80 1.02 -4.56
N LEU A 8 -16.03 1.54 -4.60
CA LEU A 8 -17.13 0.91 -5.33
C LEU A 8 -16.83 0.79 -6.84
N HIS A 9 -16.36 1.87 -7.47
CA HIS A 9 -16.01 1.85 -8.90
C HIS A 9 -14.84 0.90 -9.18
N PHE A 10 -13.81 0.92 -8.33
CA PHE A 10 -12.67 0.03 -8.49
C PHE A 10 -13.08 -1.44 -8.33
N ASN A 11 -13.92 -1.75 -7.33
CA ASN A 11 -14.44 -3.09 -7.10
C ASN A 11 -15.26 -3.61 -8.29
N ASP A 12 -16.05 -2.77 -8.96
CA ASP A 12 -16.76 -3.13 -10.19
C ASP A 12 -15.79 -3.48 -11.33
N ILE A 13 -14.72 -2.69 -11.52
CA ILE A 13 -13.69 -2.95 -12.54
C ILE A 13 -12.97 -4.28 -12.27
N ILE A 14 -12.44 -4.48 -11.07
CA ILE A 14 -11.71 -5.70 -10.74
C ILE A 14 -12.62 -6.94 -10.75
N GLY A 15 -13.90 -6.78 -10.40
CA GLY A 15 -14.90 -7.85 -10.47
C GLY A 15 -15.15 -8.34 -11.90
N LYS A 16 -15.00 -7.44 -12.89
CA LYS A 16 -15.10 -7.77 -14.32
C LYS A 16 -13.79 -8.27 -14.93
N SER A 17 -12.65 -8.09 -14.24
CA SER A 17 -11.35 -8.52 -14.74
C SER A 17 -11.27 -10.05 -14.83
N VAL A 18 -11.11 -10.55 -16.05
CA VAL A 18 -10.88 -11.98 -16.34
C VAL A 18 -9.42 -12.40 -16.19
N ASN A 19 -8.52 -11.47 -15.85
CA ASN A 19 -7.10 -11.79 -15.70
C ASN A 19 -6.87 -12.60 -14.43
N GLU A 20 -6.50 -13.87 -14.60
CA GLU A 20 -6.24 -14.83 -13.50
C GLU A 20 -5.08 -14.41 -12.60
N LYS A 21 -4.20 -13.52 -13.07
CA LYS A 21 -3.13 -12.96 -12.24
C LYS A 21 -3.62 -11.92 -11.24
N VAL A 22 -4.81 -11.34 -11.43
CA VAL A 22 -5.42 -10.41 -10.47
C VAL A 22 -6.21 -11.21 -9.44
N VAL A 23 -5.60 -11.48 -8.29
CA VAL A 23 -6.12 -12.35 -7.22
C VAL A 23 -6.27 -11.58 -5.92
N LEU A 24 -5.23 -10.86 -5.49
CA LEU A 24 -5.21 -10.13 -4.22
C LEU A 24 -6.18 -8.95 -4.24
N LEU A 25 -6.19 -8.16 -5.32
CA LEU A 25 -7.08 -7.00 -5.40
C LEU A 25 -8.56 -7.40 -5.30
N LYS A 26 -8.92 -8.62 -5.71
CA LYS A 26 -10.27 -9.19 -5.58
C LYS A 26 -10.60 -9.68 -4.17
N GLN A 27 -9.63 -9.77 -3.26
CA GLN A 27 -9.88 -10.26 -1.91
C GLN A 27 -10.55 -9.16 -1.06
N PRO A 28 -11.53 -9.53 -0.21
CA PRO A 28 -12.16 -8.59 0.70
C PRO A 28 -11.16 -7.85 1.58
N GLY A 29 -11.31 -6.52 1.68
CA GLY A 29 -10.49 -5.67 2.52
C GLY A 29 -9.23 -5.13 1.84
N VAL A 30 -8.78 -5.67 0.70
CA VAL A 30 -7.53 -5.21 0.06
C VAL A 30 -7.67 -3.82 -0.51
N VAL A 31 -8.79 -3.52 -1.17
CA VAL A 31 -9.04 -2.19 -1.74
C VAL A 31 -9.25 -1.18 -0.63
N GLU A 32 -9.98 -1.53 0.43
CA GLU A 32 -10.14 -0.72 1.63
C GLU A 32 -8.77 -0.43 2.26
N TRP A 33 -7.93 -1.46 2.43
CA TRP A 33 -6.58 -1.33 2.97
C TRP A 33 -5.66 -0.46 2.11
N LEU A 34 -5.81 -0.49 0.79
CA LEU A 34 -5.02 0.36 -0.11
C LEU A 34 -5.47 1.83 -0.10
N THR A 35 -6.71 2.10 0.27
CA THR A 35 -7.34 3.40 0.02
C THR A 35 -7.49 4.28 1.25
N ASP A 36 -7.96 3.74 2.37
CA ASP A 36 -8.29 4.56 3.53
C ASP A 36 -8.35 3.76 4.85
N GLU A 37 -7.78 4.33 5.90
CA GLU A 37 -7.74 3.69 7.23
C GLU A 37 -9.15 3.45 7.79
N ASN A 38 -10.07 4.40 7.64
CA ASN A 38 -11.41 4.27 8.22
C ASN A 38 -12.24 3.23 7.48
N GLN A 39 -12.10 3.16 6.15
CA GLN A 39 -12.73 2.11 5.35
C GLN A 39 -12.18 0.74 5.73
N PHE A 40 -10.87 0.63 5.92
CA PHE A 40 -10.25 -0.61 6.37
C PHE A 40 -10.64 -1.00 7.81
N ILE A 41 -10.76 -0.04 8.73
CA ILE A 41 -11.30 -0.26 10.08
C ILE A 41 -12.74 -0.77 10.00
N ALA A 42 -13.60 -0.13 9.21
CA ALA A 42 -14.98 -0.57 9.05
C ALA A 42 -15.07 -1.99 8.47
N PHE A 43 -14.18 -2.33 7.53
CA PHE A 43 -14.04 -3.69 7.04
C PHE A 43 -13.62 -4.66 8.15
N LEU A 44 -12.57 -4.35 8.92
CA LEU A 44 -12.12 -5.20 10.03
C LEU A 44 -13.22 -5.40 11.09
N ASP A 45 -13.96 -4.35 11.45
CA ASP A 45 -15.08 -4.42 12.38
C ASP A 45 -16.20 -5.33 11.86
N SER A 46 -16.39 -5.40 10.55
CA SER A 46 -17.40 -6.27 9.92
C SER A 46 -17.05 -7.77 9.98
N ILE A 47 -15.76 -8.10 9.90
CA ILE A 47 -15.27 -9.49 9.92
C ILE A 47 -14.82 -9.96 11.31
N TYR A 48 -14.55 -9.03 12.22
CA TYR A 48 -14.22 -9.26 13.63
C TYR A 48 -15.13 -8.40 14.53
N PRO A 49 -16.41 -8.80 14.74
CA PRO A 49 -17.36 -8.01 15.53
C PRO A 49 -16.91 -7.71 16.96
N GLU A 50 -15.97 -8.49 17.51
CA GLU A 50 -15.34 -8.22 18.79
C GLU A 50 -14.56 -6.89 18.82
N LEU A 51 -14.02 -6.44 17.67
CA LEU A 51 -13.34 -5.14 17.55
C LEU A 51 -14.31 -3.98 17.68
N LEU A 52 -15.51 -4.10 17.08
CA LEU A 52 -16.56 -3.08 17.20
C LEU A 52 -16.99 -2.91 18.67
N LEU A 53 -17.12 -4.01 19.41
CA LEU A 53 -17.43 -3.96 20.84
C LEU A 53 -16.32 -3.28 21.66
N LEU A 54 -15.05 -3.45 21.26
CA LEU A 54 -13.90 -2.81 21.88
C LEU A 54 -13.85 -1.31 21.55
N SER A 55 -14.14 -0.92 20.30
CA SER A 55 -14.11 0.48 19.84
C SER A 55 -15.29 1.30 20.38
N GLU A 56 -16.47 0.69 20.55
CA GLU A 56 -17.67 1.31 21.13
C GLU A 56 -17.65 1.46 22.66
N GLN A 57 -16.60 1.01 23.35
CA GLN A 57 -16.47 1.08 24.82
C GLN A 57 -17.60 0.39 25.61
N LYS A 58 -18.30 -0.60 25.03
CA LYS A 58 -19.30 -1.39 25.76
C LYS A 58 -18.66 -2.64 26.38
N THR A 59 -17.76 -2.46 27.35
CA THR A 59 -17.35 -3.60 28.18
C THR A 59 -18.13 -3.66 29.49
N LEU A 60 -18.82 -4.78 29.65
CA LEU A 60 -19.60 -5.38 30.75
C LEU A 60 -19.25 -5.09 32.23
N LYS A 61 -18.27 -4.24 32.57
CA LYS A 61 -17.82 -3.98 33.96
C LYS A 61 -17.31 -2.55 34.22
N GLY A 62 -17.63 -1.57 33.37
CA GLY A 62 -17.43 -0.14 33.69
C GLY A 62 -15.98 0.36 33.75
N LYS A 63 -15.01 -0.32 33.12
CA LYS A 63 -13.63 0.17 32.96
C LYS A 63 -13.28 0.28 31.48
N ASN A 64 -12.92 1.48 31.04
CA ASN A 64 -12.47 1.75 29.67
C ASN A 64 -11.11 1.07 29.40
N LEU A 65 -10.98 0.35 28.29
CA LEU A 65 -9.66 -0.13 27.84
C LEU A 65 -8.78 1.05 27.38
N PRO A 66 -7.46 1.02 27.64
CA PRO A 66 -6.54 1.99 27.08
C PRO A 66 -6.54 1.96 25.55
N LYS A 67 -6.43 3.12 24.89
CA LYS A 67 -6.32 3.20 23.42
C LYS A 67 -5.20 2.35 22.84
N SER A 68 -4.09 2.22 23.57
CA SER A 68 -2.96 1.36 23.18
C SER A 68 -3.35 -0.12 23.11
N LYS A 69 -4.22 -0.60 24.00
CA LYS A 69 -4.72 -1.97 23.99
C LYS A 69 -5.69 -2.21 22.84
N ILE A 70 -6.56 -1.25 22.55
CA ILE A 70 -7.44 -1.32 21.37
C ILE A 70 -6.59 -1.42 20.10
N ARG A 71 -5.59 -0.55 19.94
CA ARG A 71 -4.66 -0.56 18.80
C ARG A 71 -3.89 -1.87 18.68
N GLU A 72 -3.47 -2.47 19.79
CA GLU A 72 -2.80 -3.78 19.82
C GLU A 72 -3.71 -4.88 19.25
N GLU A 73 -5.00 -4.88 19.60
CA GLU A 73 -5.97 -5.85 19.06
C GLU A 73 -6.23 -5.64 17.57
N TYR A 74 -6.42 -4.40 17.13
CA TYR A 74 -6.52 -4.10 15.69
C TYR A 74 -5.27 -4.54 14.92
N LYS A 75 -4.07 -4.36 15.48
CA LYS A 75 -2.83 -4.83 14.84
C LYS A 75 -2.80 -6.34 14.68
N LYS A 76 -3.19 -7.09 15.71
CA LYS A 76 -3.27 -8.56 15.64
C LYS A 76 -4.24 -9.00 14.54
N LYS A 77 -5.39 -8.33 14.44
CA LYS A 77 -6.42 -8.64 13.44
C LYS A 77 -6.05 -8.22 12.03
N GLU A 78 -5.36 -7.09 11.86
CA GLU A 78 -4.76 -6.69 10.59
C GLU A 78 -3.68 -7.71 10.16
N ASP A 79 -2.85 -8.20 11.07
CA ASP A 79 -1.86 -9.24 10.76
C ASP A 79 -2.49 -10.58 10.38
N GLU A 80 -3.52 -11.00 11.11
CA GLU A 80 -4.28 -12.21 10.83
C GLU A 80 -4.93 -12.13 9.44
N TRP A 81 -5.62 -11.02 9.16
CA TRP A 81 -6.21 -10.74 7.85
C TRP A 81 -5.15 -10.74 6.75
N GLY A 82 -4.07 -9.96 6.90
CA GLY A 82 -3.05 -9.81 5.87
C GLY A 82 -2.34 -11.11 5.52
N GLN A 83 -2.05 -11.95 6.51
CA GLN A 83 -1.48 -13.28 6.29
C GLN A 83 -2.45 -14.23 5.58
N ASN A 84 -3.73 -14.22 5.96
CA ASN A 84 -4.76 -15.05 5.32
C ASN A 84 -4.99 -14.61 3.86
N THR A 85 -5.08 -13.31 3.63
CA THR A 85 -5.21 -12.70 2.29
C THR A 85 -4.01 -13.06 1.42
N LEU A 86 -2.77 -12.89 1.90
CA LEU A 86 -1.57 -13.26 1.14
C LEU A 86 -1.54 -14.76 0.80
N SER A 87 -2.03 -15.62 1.70
CA SER A 87 -2.07 -17.08 1.49
C SER A 87 -2.95 -17.48 0.29
N THR A 88 -3.89 -16.64 -0.14
CA THR A 88 -4.70 -16.90 -1.35
C THR A 88 -3.88 -16.85 -2.63
N LYS A 89 -2.82 -16.02 -2.65
CA LYS A 89 -1.89 -15.86 -3.78
C LYS A 89 -0.62 -16.68 -3.61
N ARG A 90 -0.10 -16.75 -2.37
CA ARG A 90 1.18 -17.35 -2.01
C ARG A 90 1.02 -18.33 -0.84
N PRO A 91 0.28 -19.43 -1.03
CA PRO A 91 0.09 -20.45 0.01
C PRO A 91 1.40 -21.16 0.39
N ASP A 92 2.45 -21.03 -0.42
CA ASP A 92 3.79 -21.58 -0.20
C ASP A 92 4.58 -20.81 0.87
N LEU A 93 4.22 -19.56 1.16
CA LEU A 93 4.93 -18.74 2.14
C LEU A 93 4.51 -19.11 3.57
N LEU A 94 5.50 -19.31 4.44
CA LEU A 94 5.25 -19.46 5.86
C LEU A 94 4.69 -18.17 6.45
N LYS A 95 3.67 -18.30 7.30
CA LYS A 95 3.09 -17.18 8.03
C LYS A 95 4.14 -16.56 8.97
N HIS A 96 4.57 -15.34 8.68
CA HIS A 96 5.52 -14.57 9.48
C HIS A 96 5.10 -13.10 9.59
N GLY A 97 5.63 -12.39 10.59
CA GLY A 97 5.27 -10.99 10.91
C GLY A 97 5.69 -9.91 9.90
N GLN A 98 5.97 -10.26 8.65
CA GLN A 98 6.38 -9.32 7.58
C GLN A 98 5.60 -9.57 6.28
N TRP A 99 4.31 -9.89 6.38
CA TRP A 99 3.44 -10.16 5.23
C TRP A 99 3.25 -8.95 4.31
N THR A 100 3.37 -7.73 4.84
CA THR A 100 3.18 -6.48 4.05
C THR A 100 4.15 -6.34 2.90
N THR A 101 5.38 -6.82 3.04
CA THR A 101 6.36 -6.80 1.95
C THR A 101 5.83 -7.56 0.74
N LYS A 102 5.41 -8.82 0.95
CA LYS A 102 4.90 -9.65 -0.15
C LYS A 102 3.53 -9.23 -0.62
N LEU A 103 2.62 -8.83 0.28
CA LEU A 103 1.34 -8.27 -0.15
C LEU A 103 1.56 -7.02 -1.03
N GLY A 104 2.45 -6.11 -0.62
CA GLY A 104 2.76 -4.90 -1.39
C GLY A 104 3.38 -5.19 -2.76
N GLU A 105 4.37 -6.09 -2.84
CA GLU A 105 4.96 -6.54 -4.11
C GLU A 105 3.89 -7.09 -5.07
N HIS A 106 3.05 -8.02 -4.60
CA HIS A 106 2.02 -8.64 -5.46
C HIS A 106 0.88 -7.67 -5.80
N SER A 107 0.48 -6.78 -4.88
CA SER A 107 -0.52 -5.75 -5.17
C SER A 107 -0.01 -4.75 -6.21
N LEU A 108 1.27 -4.38 -6.18
CA LEU A 108 1.92 -3.57 -7.21
C LEU A 108 1.83 -4.24 -8.58
N GLU A 109 2.22 -5.52 -8.69
CA GLU A 109 2.12 -6.27 -9.95
C GLU A 109 0.68 -6.29 -10.49
N GLU A 110 -0.31 -6.54 -9.62
CA GLU A 110 -1.72 -6.59 -10.00
C GLU A 110 -2.26 -5.22 -10.45
N LEU A 111 -1.85 -4.12 -9.79
CA LEU A 111 -2.18 -2.76 -10.23
C LEU A 111 -1.60 -2.47 -11.62
N GLN A 112 -0.36 -2.86 -11.89
CA GLN A 112 0.26 -2.70 -13.20
C GLN A 112 -0.47 -3.50 -14.29
N ILE A 113 -0.94 -4.72 -13.98
CA ILE A 113 -1.77 -5.52 -14.90
C ILE A 113 -3.07 -4.80 -15.26
N LEU A 114 -3.73 -4.18 -14.27
CA LEU A 114 -4.97 -3.43 -14.50
C LEU A 114 -4.73 -2.14 -15.30
N LEU A 115 -3.52 -1.59 -15.26
CA LEU A 115 -3.06 -0.50 -16.13
C LEU A 115 -2.65 -0.99 -17.55
N GLY A 116 -2.86 -2.26 -17.87
CA GLY A 116 -2.52 -2.83 -19.17
C GLY A 116 -1.03 -3.06 -19.41
N LYS A 117 -0.21 -3.10 -18.34
CA LYS A 117 1.24 -3.34 -18.40
C LYS A 117 1.57 -4.80 -18.15
N THR A 118 2.79 -5.20 -18.49
CA THR A 118 3.31 -6.55 -18.25
C THR A 118 4.35 -6.53 -17.12
N PRO A 119 3.96 -6.76 -15.85
CA PRO A 119 4.93 -6.81 -14.77
C PRO A 119 5.85 -8.03 -14.91
N THR A 120 7.13 -7.80 -14.66
CA THR A 120 8.19 -8.81 -14.66
C THR A 120 9.10 -8.60 -13.46
N SER A 121 9.79 -9.65 -13.03
CA SER A 121 10.83 -9.51 -12.00
C SER A 121 12.09 -8.88 -12.61
N PRO A 122 12.61 -7.77 -12.06
CA PRO A 122 13.83 -7.16 -12.58
C PRO A 122 15.04 -8.10 -12.44
N ILE A 123 15.98 -8.02 -13.39
CA ILE A 123 17.28 -8.68 -13.24
C ILE A 123 18.15 -7.93 -12.22
N ASN A 124 18.96 -8.63 -11.43
CA ASN A 124 19.86 -7.95 -10.49
C ASN A 124 20.96 -7.19 -11.27
N LYS A 125 21.12 -5.89 -10.99
CA LYS A 125 22.19 -5.04 -11.54
C LYS A 125 22.93 -4.35 -10.40
N ASN A 126 24.24 -4.56 -10.34
CA ASN A 126 25.12 -3.99 -9.30
C ASN A 126 24.60 -4.20 -7.87
N GLY A 127 24.01 -5.36 -7.58
CA GLY A 127 23.47 -5.70 -6.27
C GLY A 127 22.06 -5.19 -6.03
N TYR A 128 21.50 -4.36 -6.91
CA TYR A 128 20.13 -3.89 -6.82
C TYR A 128 19.16 -4.78 -7.59
N LYS A 129 18.02 -5.08 -6.96
CA LYS A 129 16.89 -5.76 -7.57
C LYS A 129 15.59 -5.19 -6.99
N PRO A 130 15.02 -4.14 -7.60
CA PRO A 130 13.73 -3.60 -7.21
C PRO A 130 12.60 -4.63 -7.37
N ASP A 131 11.40 -4.26 -6.93
CA ASP A 131 10.31 -5.22 -6.76
C ASP A 131 9.66 -5.64 -8.09
N CYS A 132 9.45 -4.70 -9.02
CA CYS A 132 8.76 -4.95 -10.29
C CYS A 132 9.37 -4.13 -11.43
N GLU A 133 9.41 -4.69 -12.63
CA GLU A 133 9.77 -4.00 -13.87
C GLU A 133 8.62 -4.10 -14.87
N VAL A 134 8.25 -2.97 -15.46
CA VAL A 134 7.31 -2.88 -16.59
C VAL A 134 8.01 -2.18 -17.75
N GLU A 135 7.33 -2.02 -18.88
CA GLU A 135 7.89 -1.50 -20.12
C GLU A 135 8.55 -0.11 -19.95
N ASP A 136 7.94 0.76 -19.15
CA ASP A 136 8.29 2.17 -19.02
C ASP A 136 8.89 2.57 -17.67
N ALA A 137 8.95 1.66 -16.69
CA ALA A 137 9.41 2.00 -15.34
C ALA A 137 9.93 0.79 -14.55
N ILE A 138 10.77 1.09 -13.56
CA ILE A 138 11.13 0.21 -12.46
C ILE A 138 10.34 0.63 -11.23
N TRP A 139 9.82 -0.32 -10.47
CA TRP A 139 8.97 -0.06 -9.33
C TRP A 139 9.54 -0.67 -8.05
N GLU A 140 9.44 0.10 -6.96
CA GLU A 140 9.71 -0.33 -5.60
C GLU A 140 8.44 -0.14 -4.76
N ALA A 141 7.96 -1.24 -4.15
CA ALA A 141 6.81 -1.24 -3.27
C ALA A 141 7.20 -0.81 -1.85
N LYS A 142 6.37 0.03 -1.25
CA LYS A 142 6.48 0.45 0.16
C LYS A 142 5.10 0.36 0.80
N ALA A 143 4.86 -0.78 1.43
CA ALA A 143 3.64 -1.11 2.15
C ALA A 143 3.86 -1.05 3.68
N GLN A 144 2.89 -0.50 4.40
CA GLN A 144 2.88 -0.49 5.87
C GLN A 144 1.47 -0.71 6.41
N THR A 145 1.37 -1.49 7.48
CA THR A 145 0.12 -1.71 8.24
C THR A 145 -0.35 -0.43 8.95
N TYR A 146 -1.66 -0.23 9.13
CA TYR A 146 -2.20 0.94 9.84
C TYR A 146 -1.88 0.98 11.34
N PHE A 147 -1.74 -0.19 11.97
CA PHE A 147 -1.55 -0.28 13.42
C PHE A 147 -0.11 -0.55 13.87
N THR A 148 0.89 -0.43 12.97
CA THR A 148 2.32 -0.45 13.37
C THR A 148 2.76 0.95 13.80
N ASP A 149 3.34 1.03 14.99
CA ASP A 149 3.93 2.26 15.52
C ASP A 149 5.44 2.38 15.21
N GLY A 150 5.98 3.57 15.47
CA GLY A 150 7.41 3.86 15.39
C GLY A 150 7.85 4.43 14.05
N THR A 151 9.15 4.36 13.80
CA THR A 151 9.83 5.04 12.69
C THR A 151 9.98 4.17 11.44
N ALA A 152 9.29 3.02 11.38
CA ALA A 152 9.39 2.09 10.26
C ALA A 152 9.06 2.77 8.91
N GLY A 153 8.07 3.67 8.91
CA GLY A 153 7.66 4.45 7.74
C GLY A 153 8.68 5.49 7.27
N GLU A 154 9.58 5.97 8.14
CA GLU A 154 10.57 6.99 7.77
C GLU A 154 11.55 6.48 6.71
N LYS A 155 11.73 5.16 6.64
CA LYS A 155 12.57 4.50 5.61
C LYS A 155 12.10 4.79 4.19
N ILE A 156 10.83 5.14 3.99
CA ILE A 156 10.26 5.53 2.69
C ILE A 156 11.01 6.75 2.12
N LEU A 157 11.45 7.67 2.98
CA LEU A 157 12.14 8.90 2.58
C LEU A 157 13.59 8.65 2.16
N GLY A 158 14.19 7.56 2.62
CA GLY A 158 15.54 7.14 2.21
C GLY A 158 15.58 6.39 0.89
N VAL A 159 14.44 6.01 0.31
CA VAL A 159 14.36 5.18 -0.91
C VAL A 159 15.02 5.87 -2.10
N PRO A 160 14.74 7.16 -2.43
CA PRO A 160 15.42 7.82 -3.55
C PRO A 160 16.93 7.89 -3.39
N PHE A 161 17.43 8.07 -2.18
CA PHE A 161 18.87 8.09 -1.92
C PHE A 161 19.49 6.70 -2.09
N LYS A 162 18.85 5.66 -1.53
CA LYS A 162 19.31 4.26 -1.67
C LYS A 162 19.38 3.83 -3.14
N TYR A 163 18.42 4.28 -3.95
CA TYR A 163 18.22 3.84 -5.31
C TYR A 163 18.50 4.93 -6.35
N ALA A 164 19.38 5.88 -6.01
CA ALA A 164 19.74 7.01 -6.88
C ALA A 164 20.23 6.56 -8.26
N ASP A 165 20.94 5.43 -8.33
CA ASP A 165 21.53 4.91 -9.57
C ASP A 165 20.55 4.05 -10.40
N ILE A 166 19.37 3.69 -9.86
CA ILE A 166 18.44 2.78 -10.54
C ILE A 166 17.99 3.29 -11.91
N PRO A 167 17.63 4.58 -12.06
CA PRO A 167 17.21 5.08 -13.36
C PRO A 167 18.25 4.90 -14.46
N GLU A 168 19.52 5.11 -14.15
CA GLU A 168 20.64 4.89 -15.07
C GLU A 168 20.89 3.39 -15.30
N LEU A 169 20.96 2.58 -14.24
CA LEU A 169 21.25 1.14 -14.32
C LEU A 169 20.21 0.38 -15.15
N TYR A 170 18.95 0.78 -15.09
CA TYR A 170 17.85 0.11 -15.80
C TYR A 170 17.41 0.86 -17.07
N GLY A 171 17.85 2.10 -17.27
CA GLY A 171 17.42 2.94 -18.39
C GLY A 171 15.95 3.33 -18.34
N LYS A 172 15.35 3.32 -17.14
CA LYS A 172 13.92 3.52 -16.87
C LYS A 172 13.73 4.29 -15.57
N PRO A 173 12.78 5.22 -15.46
CA PRO A 173 12.51 5.90 -14.20
C PRO A 173 12.15 4.91 -13.09
N LEU A 174 12.54 5.24 -11.85
CA LEU A 174 12.13 4.54 -10.65
C LEU A 174 10.85 5.17 -10.07
N LYS A 175 9.83 4.34 -9.86
CA LYS A 175 8.59 4.69 -9.18
C LYS A 175 8.52 4.00 -7.83
N ILE A 176 8.24 4.75 -6.77
CA ILE A 176 8.15 4.26 -5.40
C ILE A 176 6.67 4.25 -5.02
N LEU A 177 6.05 3.08 -5.02
CA LEU A 177 4.63 2.94 -4.72
C LEU A 177 4.40 2.87 -3.21
N CYS A 178 3.76 3.89 -2.64
CA CYS A 178 3.33 3.91 -1.25
C CYS A 178 1.93 3.27 -1.13
N MET A 179 1.75 2.31 -0.22
CA MET A 179 0.51 1.55 -0.02
C MET A 179 0.08 1.47 1.45
N GLY A 180 -1.24 1.49 1.67
CA GLY A 180 -1.83 1.44 3.01
C GLY A 180 -1.35 2.61 3.88
N CYS A 181 -0.89 2.31 5.10
CA CYS A 181 -0.41 3.35 6.02
C CYS A 181 0.82 4.10 5.48
N ALA A 182 1.62 3.49 4.61
CA ALA A 182 2.76 4.15 3.99
C ALA A 182 2.32 5.34 3.11
N GLU A 183 1.22 5.19 2.38
CA GLU A 183 0.62 6.28 1.60
C GLU A 183 0.07 7.37 2.52
N LYS A 184 -0.70 6.97 3.54
CA LYS A 184 -1.26 7.89 4.53
C LYS A 184 -0.18 8.76 5.17
N LEU A 185 0.89 8.15 5.69
CA LEU A 185 2.02 8.88 6.26
C LEU A 185 2.70 9.77 5.22
N SER A 186 2.86 9.30 3.99
CA SER A 186 3.47 10.08 2.91
C SER A 186 2.69 11.36 2.58
N ARG A 187 1.35 11.32 2.64
CA ARG A 187 0.48 12.49 2.38
C ARG A 187 0.30 13.39 3.60
N GLU A 188 0.07 12.80 4.77
CA GLU A 188 -0.41 13.50 5.96
C GLU A 188 0.68 13.87 6.97
N HIS A 189 1.89 13.31 6.85
CA HIS A 189 2.96 13.52 7.82
C HIS A 189 4.27 13.92 7.11
N TYR A 190 4.75 13.05 6.22
CA TYR A 190 6.05 13.24 5.58
C TYR A 190 6.00 14.23 4.42
N GLY A 191 4.89 14.30 3.68
CA GLY A 191 4.72 15.25 2.57
C GLY A 191 5.62 14.96 1.37
N ASN A 192 5.94 13.69 1.11
CA ASN A 192 6.60 13.22 -0.12
C ASN A 192 5.58 12.83 -1.21
N LEU A 193 4.29 12.80 -0.86
CA LEU A 193 3.17 12.78 -1.81
C LEU A 193 2.36 14.06 -1.67
N SER A 194 1.67 14.46 -2.74
CA SER A 194 0.81 15.65 -2.74
C SER A 194 -0.26 15.58 -1.64
N GLY A 195 -0.37 16.67 -0.89
CA GLY A 195 -1.24 16.82 0.27
C GLY A 195 -0.86 18.04 1.10
N GLU A 196 -1.58 18.28 2.20
CA GLU A 196 -1.38 19.47 3.06
C GLU A 196 0.04 19.56 3.64
N LYS A 197 0.72 18.43 3.87
CA LYS A 197 2.08 18.42 4.44
C LYS A 197 3.19 18.55 3.40
N CYS A 198 2.85 18.63 2.12
CA CYS A 198 3.77 18.83 1.01
C CYS A 198 4.12 20.32 0.88
N THR A 199 5.03 20.79 1.73
CA THR A 199 5.45 22.20 1.75
C THR A 199 6.31 22.56 0.53
N GLU A 200 6.47 23.84 0.22
CA GLU A 200 7.34 24.30 -0.87
C GLU A 200 8.78 23.76 -0.76
N LYS A 201 9.32 23.65 0.46
CA LYS A 201 10.67 23.08 0.68
C LYS A 201 10.72 21.60 0.33
N LYS A 202 9.65 20.85 0.63
CA LYS A 202 9.56 19.42 0.28
C LYS A 202 9.35 19.24 -1.22
N ASN A 203 8.54 20.10 -1.87
CA ASN A 203 8.39 20.10 -3.32
C ASN A 203 9.75 20.26 -4.01
N LYS A 204 10.63 21.16 -3.56
CA LYS A 204 11.99 21.28 -4.12
C LYS A 204 12.80 19.98 -4.05
N LEU A 205 12.67 19.21 -2.96
CA LEU A 205 13.33 17.90 -2.85
C LEU A 205 12.68 16.86 -3.75
N ILE A 206 11.35 16.88 -3.87
CA ILE A 206 10.61 15.98 -4.77
C ILE A 206 10.98 16.26 -6.22
N ASP A 207 11.01 17.53 -6.61
CA ASP A 207 11.37 17.95 -7.97
C ASP A 207 12.82 17.58 -8.29
N PHE A 208 13.75 17.77 -7.34
CA PHE A 208 15.12 17.29 -7.48
C PHE A 208 15.20 15.77 -7.75
N TYR A 209 14.45 14.94 -7.02
CA TYR A 209 14.43 13.50 -7.29
C TYR A 209 13.73 13.16 -8.61
N LYS A 210 12.71 13.92 -9.01
CA LYS A 210 12.06 13.75 -10.32
C LYS A 210 13.01 14.05 -11.48
N GLU A 211 13.87 15.06 -11.36
CA GLU A 211 14.93 15.34 -12.33
C GLU A 211 15.93 14.17 -12.44
N MET A 212 16.13 13.42 -11.36
CA MET A 212 16.91 12.17 -11.35
C MET A 212 16.13 10.94 -11.87
N GLY A 213 14.88 11.11 -12.31
CA GLY A 213 14.03 10.01 -12.77
C GLY A 213 13.42 9.17 -11.64
N ILE A 214 13.28 9.73 -10.44
CA ILE A 214 12.71 9.05 -9.26
C ILE A 214 11.45 9.77 -8.79
N GLU A 215 10.36 9.01 -8.58
CA GLU A 215 9.08 9.57 -8.16
C GLU A 215 8.38 8.70 -7.11
N TRP A 216 7.75 9.32 -6.12
CA TRP A 216 6.77 8.64 -5.25
C TRP A 216 5.38 8.66 -5.90
N VAL A 217 4.68 7.54 -5.78
CA VAL A 217 3.33 7.34 -6.30
C VAL A 217 2.46 6.78 -5.19
N GLY A 218 1.23 7.29 -5.01
CA GLY A 218 0.25 6.67 -4.11
C GLY A 218 -0.53 5.56 -4.81
N ALA A 219 -0.85 4.49 -4.10
CA ALA A 219 -1.77 3.46 -4.59
C ALA A 219 -3.13 4.04 -4.96
N THR A 220 -3.64 5.03 -4.21
CA THR A 220 -4.89 5.71 -4.58
C THR A 220 -4.78 6.51 -5.88
N ASP A 221 -3.58 6.97 -6.27
CA ASP A 221 -3.38 7.65 -7.55
C ASP A 221 -3.48 6.64 -8.70
N LEU A 222 -2.85 5.47 -8.56
CA LEU A 222 -2.98 4.38 -9.55
C LEU A 222 -4.42 3.86 -9.66
N ILE A 223 -5.13 3.71 -8.55
CA ILE A 223 -6.54 3.30 -8.55
C ILE A 223 -7.41 4.30 -9.32
N LYS A 224 -7.19 5.60 -9.13
CA LYS A 224 -7.92 6.65 -9.89
C LYS A 224 -7.59 6.62 -11.38
N GLU A 225 -6.33 6.38 -11.71
CA GLU A 225 -5.90 6.22 -13.10
C GLU A 225 -6.57 5.02 -13.76
N ILE A 226 -6.58 3.87 -13.09
CA ILE A 226 -7.28 2.67 -13.56
C ILE A 226 -8.77 3.00 -13.79
N ILE A 227 -9.46 3.60 -12.82
CA ILE A 227 -10.88 3.97 -12.98
C ILE A 227 -11.10 4.89 -14.18
N SER A 228 -10.15 5.81 -14.45
CA SER A 228 -10.27 6.77 -15.54
C SER A 228 -10.02 6.16 -16.92
N ASN A 229 -9.43 4.96 -16.99
CA ASN A 229 -9.15 4.22 -18.22
C ASN A 229 -10.28 3.23 -18.60
N PHE A 230 -11.34 3.10 -17.79
CA PHE A 230 -12.51 2.24 -18.00
C PHE A 230 -13.80 3.05 -18.12
#